data_AF-A0A2I1RBW4-F1
#
_entry.id   AF-A0A2I1RBW4-F1
#
_cell.length_a   1.000
_cell.length_b   1.000
_cell.length_c   1.000
_cell.angle_alpha   90.00
_cell.angle_beta   90.00
_cell.angle_gamma   90.00
#
_symmetry.space_group_name_H-M   'P 1'
#
loop_
_entity.id
_entity.type
_entity.pdbx_description
1 polymer ?
#
loop_
_entity_poly.entity_id
_entity_poly.type
_entity_poly.pdbx_seq_one_letter_code
_entity_poly.pdbx_strand_id
1 'polypeptide(L)'
;MCCRPGCARSAVATLTFVYAESTAVIGPLATSQEPHSWDLCEDHARRITVPRGWEMLRSERGFSAPPAEDQELTALAEAVREAGAVAGGGRPRYVDRGPIDALDAFEDTHFADAHREAVEDRRSGRHRAGPVDAPSQPAGAPRHQTRPRPGRRGHLRVLPDPVD
;
A
#
# COMPACT_ATOMS: atom_id res chain seq x y z
N MET A 1 0.98 9.26 21.47
CA MET A 1 0.50 8.31 22.52
C MET A 1 -0.69 7.55 21.96
N CYS A 2 -0.93 6.30 22.38
CA CYS A 2 -2.07 5.52 21.87
C CYS A 2 -3.42 6.11 22.31
N CYS A 3 -4.36 6.28 21.37
CA CYS A 3 -5.69 6.85 21.61
C CYS A 3 -6.69 5.90 22.31
N ARG A 4 -6.29 4.66 22.63
CA ARG A 4 -7.20 3.70 23.29
C ARG A 4 -7.32 4.03 24.78
N PRO A 5 -8.54 4.15 25.34
CA PRO A 5 -8.71 4.49 26.76
C PRO A 5 -8.00 3.47 27.65
N GLY A 6 -7.20 3.97 28.60
CA GLY A 6 -6.40 3.14 29.52
C GLY A 6 -5.06 2.66 28.95
N CYS A 7 -4.68 3.03 27.73
CA CYS A 7 -3.38 2.68 27.15
C CYS A 7 -2.37 3.83 27.30
N ALA A 8 -1.24 3.58 27.97
CA ALA A 8 -0.16 4.56 28.12
C ALA A 8 1.01 4.35 27.14
N ARG A 9 0.88 3.41 26.19
CA ARG A 9 1.97 3.05 25.26
C ARG A 9 2.15 4.10 24.15
N SER A 10 3.38 4.21 23.64
CA SER A 10 3.68 5.02 22.46
C SER A 10 2.88 4.52 21.25
N ALA A 11 2.46 5.46 20.42
CA ALA A 11 1.83 5.12 19.16
C ALA A 11 2.91 4.84 18.12
N VAL A 12 2.67 3.84 17.28
CA VAL A 12 3.57 3.44 16.20
C VAL A 12 2.82 3.28 14.87
N ALA A 13 1.49 3.26 14.92
CA ALA A 13 0.63 3.10 13.77
C ALA A 13 -0.49 4.13 13.82
N THR A 14 -1.02 4.47 12.65
CA THR A 14 -2.22 5.31 12.54
C THR A 14 -3.31 4.51 11.80
N LEU A 15 -4.51 4.49 12.39
CA LEU A 15 -5.72 3.93 11.80
C LEU A 15 -6.53 5.06 11.16
N THR A 16 -6.88 4.92 9.89
CA THR A 16 -7.72 5.88 9.15
C THR A 16 -8.98 5.18 8.66
N PHE A 17 -10.15 5.80 8.86
CA PHE A 17 -11.43 5.31 8.32
C PHE A 17 -11.84 6.13 7.09
N VAL A 18 -12.02 5.44 5.96
CA VAL A 18 -12.55 5.99 4.71
C VAL A 18 -13.99 5.55 4.55
N TYR A 19 -14.92 6.36 5.08
CA TYR A 19 -16.33 6.01 5.17
C TYR A 19 -17.00 5.79 3.81
N ALA A 20 -16.64 6.58 2.80
CA ALA A 20 -17.22 6.47 1.45
C ALA A 20 -16.96 5.09 0.83
N GLU A 21 -15.83 4.48 1.16
CA GLU A 21 -15.40 3.17 0.65
C GLU A 21 -15.71 2.03 1.63
N SER A 22 -16.18 2.35 2.84
CA SER A 22 -16.28 1.38 3.94
C SER A 22 -14.95 0.67 4.21
N THR A 23 -13.85 1.41 4.12
CA THR A 23 -12.49 0.87 4.28
C THR A 23 -11.84 1.47 5.51
N ALA A 24 -11.04 0.67 6.21
CA ALA A 24 -10.15 1.18 7.23
C ALA A 24 -8.72 0.71 6.98
N VAL A 25 -7.78 1.64 7.12
CA VAL A 25 -6.37 1.44 6.79
C VAL A 25 -5.55 1.62 8.04
N ILE A 26 -4.69 0.66 8.34
CA ILE A 26 -3.68 0.77 9.39
C ILE A 26 -2.32 0.92 8.72
N GLY A 27 -1.74 2.11 8.86
CA GLY A 27 -0.45 2.50 8.31
C GLY A 27 0.61 2.75 9.38
N PRO A 28 1.85 3.04 8.97
CA PRO A 28 2.86 3.65 9.82
C PRO A 28 2.30 4.92 10.51
N LEU A 29 2.93 5.32 11.61
CA LEU A 29 2.54 6.54 12.33
C LEU A 29 2.55 7.75 11.38
N ALA A 30 1.40 8.42 11.25
CA ALA A 30 1.26 9.58 10.39
C ALA A 30 2.10 10.75 10.90
N THR A 31 2.66 11.52 9.97
CA THR A 31 3.46 12.73 10.29
C THR A 31 2.58 13.94 10.62
N SER A 32 1.30 13.90 10.22
CA SER A 32 0.30 14.92 10.47
C SER A 32 -0.95 14.32 11.11
N GLN A 33 -1.65 15.10 11.93
CA GLN A 33 -2.93 14.69 12.50
C GLN A 33 -4.06 15.02 11.52
N GLU A 34 -4.91 14.03 11.23
CA GLU A 34 -6.04 14.18 10.32
C GLU A 34 -7.37 13.98 11.05
N PRO A 35 -8.50 14.57 10.58
CA PRO A 35 -9.79 14.51 11.27
C PRO A 35 -10.40 13.11 11.40
N HIS A 36 -9.86 12.11 10.70
CA HIS A 36 -10.35 10.73 10.65
C HIS A 36 -9.25 9.71 10.91
N SER A 37 -8.23 10.11 11.66
CA SER A 37 -7.11 9.25 12.01
C SER A 37 -6.97 9.07 13.53
N TRP A 38 -6.55 7.86 13.94
CA TRP A 38 -6.32 7.51 15.34
C TRP A 38 -4.98 6.81 15.50
N ASP A 39 -4.19 7.30 16.44
CA ASP A 39 -2.87 6.75 16.73
C ASP A 39 -2.97 5.55 17.68
N LEU A 40 -2.38 4.43 17.28
CA LEU A 40 -2.44 3.15 17.97
C LEU A 40 -1.02 2.67 18.32
N CYS A 41 -0.88 2.10 19.51
CA CYS A 41 0.30 1.28 19.82
C CYS A 41 0.22 -0.04 19.05
N GLU A 42 1.35 -0.72 18.95
CA GLU A 42 1.51 -1.94 18.15
C GLU A 42 0.45 -3.02 18.44
N ASP A 43 0.18 -3.30 19.72
CA ASP A 43 -0.81 -4.30 20.10
C ASP A 43 -2.24 -3.91 19.78
N HIS A 44 -2.57 -2.62 19.83
CA HIS A 44 -3.91 -2.15 19.47
C HIS A 44 -4.09 -2.14 17.95
N ALA A 45 -3.05 -1.79 17.19
CA ALA A 45 -3.05 -1.92 15.74
C ALA A 45 -3.26 -3.38 15.29
N ARG A 46 -2.69 -4.36 16.03
CA ARG A 46 -2.90 -5.79 15.77
C ARG A 46 -4.31 -6.28 16.12
N ARG A 47 -4.87 -5.82 17.24
CA ARG A 47 -6.14 -6.35 17.79
C ARG A 47 -7.39 -5.66 17.28
N ILE A 48 -7.26 -4.43 16.76
CA ILE A 48 -8.42 -3.66 16.32
C ILE A 48 -9.12 -4.35 15.13
N THR A 49 -10.45 -4.29 15.14
CA THR A 49 -11.34 -4.87 14.15
C THR A 49 -12.25 -3.80 13.57
N VAL A 50 -12.60 -3.93 12.30
CA VAL A 50 -13.54 -3.04 11.62
C VAL A 50 -14.99 -3.48 11.78
N PRO A 51 -15.97 -2.59 11.55
CA PRO A 51 -17.38 -2.98 11.50
C PRO A 51 -17.66 -4.07 10.45
N ARG A 52 -18.79 -4.75 10.55
CA ARG A 52 -19.14 -5.79 9.56
C ARG A 52 -19.38 -5.16 8.18
N GLY A 53 -18.87 -5.81 7.15
CA GLY A 53 -18.96 -5.32 5.77
C GLY A 53 -17.91 -4.25 5.42
N TRP A 54 -17.02 -3.89 6.35
CA TRP A 54 -15.89 -3.01 6.07
C TRP A 54 -14.66 -3.81 5.67
N GLU A 55 -13.85 -3.24 4.79
CA GLU A 55 -12.55 -3.77 4.42
C GLU A 55 -11.46 -3.26 5.38
N MET A 56 -10.52 -4.13 5.74
CA MET A 56 -9.40 -3.80 6.61
C MET A 56 -8.09 -4.02 5.89
N LEU A 57 -7.38 -2.92 5.62
CA LEU A 57 -6.06 -2.92 5.00
C LEU A 57 -4.99 -2.67 6.07
N ARG A 58 -3.98 -3.53 6.13
CA ARG A 58 -2.85 -3.40 7.07
C ARG A 58 -1.56 -3.34 6.29
N SER A 59 -0.66 -2.44 6.69
CA SER A 59 0.67 -2.37 6.11
C SER A 59 1.46 -3.66 6.36
N GLU A 60 1.99 -4.27 5.30
CA GLU A 60 2.72 -5.54 5.36
C GLU A 60 4.06 -5.43 6.09
N ARG A 61 4.65 -4.23 6.08
CA ARG A 61 6.00 -3.96 6.61
C ARG A 61 6.03 -3.81 8.13
N GLY A 62 4.90 -4.00 8.80
CA GLY A 62 4.74 -3.68 10.22
C GLY A 62 4.72 -2.17 10.48
N PHE A 63 4.72 -1.80 11.75
CA PHE A 63 4.55 -0.40 12.21
C PHE A 63 5.74 0.10 13.03
N SER A 64 6.63 -0.80 13.46
CA SER A 64 7.88 -0.41 14.08
C SER A 64 8.82 0.06 12.99
N ALA A 65 9.51 1.17 13.24
CA ALA A 65 10.73 1.46 12.49
C ALA A 65 11.66 0.23 12.65
N PRO A 66 12.14 -0.38 11.57
CA PRO A 66 13.13 -1.43 11.66
C PRO A 66 14.41 -0.78 12.23
N PRO A 67 14.98 -1.29 13.34
CA PRO A 67 16.17 -0.70 13.96
C PRO A 67 17.44 -0.84 13.10
N ALA A 68 17.35 -1.39 11.89
CA ALA A 68 18.48 -1.81 11.07
C ALA A 68 18.58 -1.13 9.69
N GLU A 69 17.54 -0.46 9.17
CA GLU A 69 17.59 0.10 7.81
C GLU A 69 18.67 1.19 7.65
N ASP A 70 18.89 2.03 8.67
CA ASP A 70 19.94 3.05 8.63
C ASP A 70 21.35 2.43 8.61
N GLN A 71 21.54 1.35 9.38
CA GLN A 71 22.81 0.62 9.45
C GLN A 71 23.05 -0.18 8.17
N GLU A 72 22.01 -0.80 7.62
CA GLU A 72 22.07 -1.55 6.36
C GLU A 72 22.32 -0.61 5.17
N LEU A 73 21.67 0.56 5.12
CA LEU A 73 21.93 1.57 4.08
C LEU A 73 23.37 2.11 4.16
N THR A 74 23.88 2.31 5.38
CA THR A 74 25.27 2.71 5.60
C THR A 74 26.24 1.60 5.16
N ALA A 75 25.97 0.35 5.52
CA ALA A 75 26.78 -0.81 5.13
C ALA A 75 26.78 -1.03 3.61
N LEU A 76 25.63 -0.87 2.94
CA LEU A 76 25.52 -0.93 1.49
C LEU A 76 26.27 0.22 0.81
N ALA A 77 26.15 1.44 1.33
CA ALA A 77 26.89 2.59 0.82
C ALA A 77 28.42 2.41 0.95
N GLU A 78 28.88 1.81 2.04
CA GLU A 78 30.28 1.42 2.22
C GLU A 78 30.71 0.32 1.24
N ALA A 79 29.90 -0.73 1.10
CA ALA A 79 30.17 -1.82 0.15
C ALA A 79 30.28 -1.32 -1.31
N VAL A 80 29.43 -0.37 -1.72
CA VAL A 80 29.48 0.25 -3.05
C VAL A 80 30.74 1.11 -3.22
N ARG A 81 31.16 1.85 -2.19
CA ARG A 81 32.41 2.61 -2.22
C ARG A 81 33.63 1.70 -2.36
N GLU A 82 33.68 0.61 -1.59
CA GLU A 82 34.76 -0.37 -1.64
C GLU A 82 34.79 -1.08 -3.00
N ALA A 83 33.64 -1.53 -3.51
CA ALA A 83 33.53 -2.12 -4.84
C ALA A 83 34.01 -1.16 -5.95
N GLY A 84 33.71 0.13 -5.83
CA GLY A 84 34.20 1.17 -6.73
C GLY A 84 35.70 1.45 -6.60
N ALA A 85 36.27 1.33 -5.40
CA ALA A 85 37.70 1.50 -5.15
C ALA A 85 38.53 0.32 -5.69
N VAL A 86 38.05 -0.92 -5.52
CA VAL A 86 38.68 -2.13 -6.06
C VAL A 86 38.54 -2.20 -7.58
N ALA A 87 37.45 -1.67 -8.14
CA ALA A 87 37.27 -1.47 -9.59
C ALA A 87 38.07 -0.27 -10.16
N GLY A 88 38.85 0.43 -9.32
CA GLY A 88 39.64 1.63 -9.63
C GLY A 88 40.78 1.46 -10.64
N GLY A 89 40.74 0.45 -11.52
CA GLY A 89 41.54 0.36 -12.75
C GLY A 89 40.79 0.79 -14.02
N GLY A 90 39.49 1.07 -13.95
CA GLY A 90 38.71 1.45 -15.12
C GLY A 90 37.42 2.13 -14.74
N ARG A 91 37.45 3.47 -14.65
CA ARG A 91 36.23 4.29 -14.62
C ARG A 91 35.38 3.84 -15.82
N PRO A 92 34.10 3.42 -15.67
CA PRO A 92 33.23 3.39 -16.84
C PRO A 92 33.20 4.83 -17.32
N ARG A 93 33.77 5.06 -18.49
CA ARG A 93 33.65 6.32 -19.20
C ARG A 93 32.16 6.46 -19.47
N TYR A 94 31.43 7.08 -18.55
CA TYR A 94 30.27 7.86 -18.95
C TYR A 94 30.83 8.75 -20.05
N VAL A 95 30.45 8.44 -21.30
CA VAL A 95 30.86 9.22 -22.46
C VAL A 95 30.64 10.68 -22.07
N ASP A 96 31.73 11.44 -22.12
CA ASP A 96 31.72 12.88 -22.00
C ASP A 96 30.85 13.40 -23.14
N ARG A 97 29.53 13.39 -22.93
CA ARG A 97 28.59 14.14 -23.74
C ARG A 97 28.88 15.57 -23.31
N GLY A 98 29.73 16.24 -24.09
CA GLY A 98 30.01 17.66 -23.95
C GLY A 98 28.73 18.50 -23.91
N PRO A 99 28.85 19.82 -23.70
CA PRO A 99 27.70 20.70 -23.51
C PRO A 99 26.69 20.47 -24.63
N ILE A 100 25.47 20.09 -24.26
CA ILE A 100 24.36 19.94 -25.20
C ILE A 100 23.96 21.33 -25.69
N ASP A 101 24.63 21.83 -26.71
CA ASP A 101 24.09 22.95 -27.51
C ASP A 101 22.82 22.42 -28.20
N ALA A 102 21.71 23.01 -27.79
CA ALA A 102 20.41 22.35 -27.72
C ALA A 102 19.62 22.25 -29.03
N LEU A 103 20.22 22.17 -30.23
CA LEU A 103 19.43 22.24 -31.47
C LEU A 103 19.77 21.29 -32.64
N ASP A 104 20.73 20.35 -32.56
CA ASP A 104 20.98 19.40 -33.68
C ASP A 104 21.24 17.96 -33.23
N ALA A 105 20.25 17.32 -32.58
CA ALA A 105 20.33 15.89 -32.23
C ALA A 105 19.02 15.13 -32.48
N PHE A 106 18.36 15.39 -33.60
CA PHE A 106 17.25 14.54 -34.06
C PHE A 106 17.63 13.56 -35.19
N GLU A 107 18.81 13.69 -35.80
CA GLU A 107 19.28 12.70 -36.78
C GLU A 107 20.51 11.97 -36.25
N ASP A 108 20.29 10.80 -35.66
CA ASP A 108 21.03 9.63 -36.11
C ASP A 108 20.35 8.32 -35.65
N THR A 109 19.56 7.80 -36.57
CA THR A 109 19.01 6.45 -36.62
C THR A 109 20.13 5.41 -36.72
N HIS A 110 20.49 4.76 -35.61
CA HIS A 110 21.25 3.50 -35.65
C HIS A 110 20.84 2.46 -34.57
N PHE A 111 19.69 2.60 -33.92
CA PHE A 111 19.20 1.60 -32.94
C PHE A 111 18.30 0.50 -33.56
N ALA A 112 18.21 0.41 -34.89
CA ALA A 112 17.17 -0.39 -35.55
C ALA A 112 17.57 -1.82 -35.99
N ASP A 113 18.78 -2.31 -35.75
CA ASP A 113 19.21 -3.60 -36.35
C ASP A 113 19.35 -4.82 -35.42
N ALA A 114 19.07 -4.72 -34.11
CA ALA A 114 19.32 -5.86 -33.20
C ALA A 114 18.07 -6.54 -32.58
N HIS A 115 16.85 -6.03 -32.77
CA HIS A 115 15.65 -6.57 -32.10
C HIS A 115 14.72 -7.40 -33.00
N ARG A 116 15.03 -7.56 -34.30
CA ARG A 116 14.11 -8.19 -35.26
C ARG A 116 14.11 -9.72 -35.23
N GLU A 117 15.14 -10.39 -34.73
CA GLU A 117 15.26 -11.86 -34.90
C GLU A 117 14.72 -12.72 -33.74
N ALA A 118 14.21 -12.14 -32.63
CA ALA A 118 13.75 -12.93 -31.48
C ALA A 118 12.22 -13.09 -31.36
N VAL A 119 11.43 -12.54 -32.29
CA VAL A 119 9.95 -12.48 -32.14
C VAL A 119 9.21 -13.46 -33.09
N GLU A 120 9.89 -14.08 -34.06
CA GLU A 120 9.22 -14.89 -35.09
C GLU A 120 8.92 -16.34 -34.68
N ASP A 121 9.45 -16.84 -33.55
CA ASP A 121 9.29 -18.25 -33.15
C ASP A 121 8.01 -18.56 -32.33
N ARG A 122 7.15 -17.57 -32.04
CA ARG A 122 5.88 -17.81 -31.29
C ARG A 122 4.61 -17.69 -32.11
N ARG A 123 4.72 -17.52 -33.44
CA ARG A 123 3.56 -17.42 -34.34
C ARG A 123 2.99 -18.77 -34.82
N SER A 124 3.52 -19.90 -34.35
CA SER A 124 3.01 -21.24 -34.72
C SER A 124 2.39 -21.95 -33.52
N GLY A 125 1.19 -21.53 -33.13
CA GLY A 125 0.49 -22.05 -31.94
C GLY A 125 -1.02 -21.83 -31.98
N ARG A 126 -1.65 -22.35 -33.03
CA ARG A 126 -3.10 -22.46 -33.27
C ARG A 126 -3.89 -22.93 -32.05
N HIS A 127 -4.71 -22.09 -31.40
CA HIS A 127 -5.89 -22.58 -30.65
C HIS A 127 -7.12 -21.64 -30.76
N ARG A 128 -8.15 -22.24 -31.37
CA ARG A 128 -9.49 -21.77 -31.73
C ARG A 128 -10.32 -21.36 -30.50
N ALA A 129 -11.03 -20.23 -30.61
CA ALA A 129 -12.07 -19.81 -29.68
C ALA A 129 -13.23 -20.82 -29.68
N GLY A 130 -13.57 -21.32 -28.49
CA GLY A 130 -14.82 -22.03 -28.21
C GLY A 130 -15.65 -21.20 -27.22
N PRO A 131 -16.99 -21.20 -27.31
CA PRO A 131 -17.83 -20.44 -26.40
C PRO A 131 -17.81 -21.11 -25.02
N VAL A 132 -17.63 -20.32 -23.97
CA VAL A 132 -17.79 -20.82 -22.60
C VAL A 132 -19.22 -20.61 -22.16
N ASP A 133 -19.91 -21.74 -22.01
CA ASP A 133 -21.23 -21.85 -21.41
C ASP A 133 -21.23 -21.31 -19.97
N ALA A 134 -22.26 -20.52 -19.66
CA ALA A 134 -22.58 -20.06 -18.33
C ALA A 134 -23.02 -21.24 -17.44
N PRO A 135 -22.48 -21.39 -16.21
CA PRO A 135 -23.08 -22.26 -15.24
C PRO A 135 -24.18 -21.54 -14.45
N SER A 136 -25.37 -22.10 -14.58
CA SER A 136 -26.60 -21.83 -13.85
C SER A 136 -26.42 -21.90 -12.33
N GLN A 137 -27.18 -21.04 -11.64
CA GLN A 137 -27.53 -21.15 -10.23
C GLN A 137 -28.02 -22.55 -9.85
N PRO A 138 -27.87 -22.93 -8.57
CA PRO A 138 -28.96 -23.61 -7.88
C PRO A 138 -29.49 -22.79 -6.70
N ALA A 139 -30.82 -22.79 -6.61
CA ALA A 139 -31.61 -22.30 -5.50
C ALA A 139 -31.48 -23.20 -4.26
N GLY A 140 -31.55 -22.62 -3.06
CA GLY A 140 -31.76 -23.37 -1.80
C GLY A 140 -31.47 -22.57 -0.53
N ALA A 141 -32.51 -22.15 0.18
CA ALA A 141 -32.46 -21.39 1.46
C ALA A 141 -32.02 -22.26 2.67
N PRO A 142 -31.71 -21.67 3.85
CA PRO A 142 -32.77 -21.17 4.74
C PRO A 142 -32.49 -19.80 5.36
N ARG A 143 -33.49 -18.94 5.17
CA ARG A 143 -33.93 -17.81 5.99
C ARG A 143 -33.86 -18.08 7.50
N HIS A 144 -32.80 -17.60 8.17
CA HIS A 144 -32.81 -17.39 9.62
C HIS A 144 -33.43 -16.03 9.95
N GLN A 145 -34.73 -16.07 10.22
CA GLN A 145 -35.47 -14.97 10.84
C GLN A 145 -34.91 -14.76 12.25
N THR A 146 -34.10 -13.72 12.44
CA THR A 146 -33.72 -13.31 13.80
C THR A 146 -34.83 -12.42 14.33
N ARG A 147 -35.60 -12.96 15.28
CA ARG A 147 -36.67 -12.24 15.99
C ARG A 147 -36.12 -10.94 16.60
N PRO A 148 -36.85 -9.81 16.52
CA PRO A 148 -36.53 -8.63 17.31
C PRO A 148 -36.65 -8.94 18.80
N ARG A 149 -35.59 -8.68 19.57
CA ARG A 149 -35.66 -8.64 21.03
C ARG A 149 -36.30 -7.31 21.46
N PRO A 150 -37.35 -7.31 22.29
CA PRO A 150 -37.87 -6.06 22.86
C PRO A 150 -37.05 -5.63 24.08
N GLY A 151 -36.67 -4.35 24.13
CA GLY A 151 -36.08 -3.64 25.29
C GLY A 151 -34.54 -3.54 25.22
N ARG A 152 -33.89 -2.38 25.36
CA ARG A 152 -34.27 -1.15 26.08
C ARG A 152 -33.99 0.09 25.22
N ARG A 153 -35.03 0.90 25.04
CA ARG A 153 -35.01 2.24 24.43
C ARG A 153 -34.24 3.18 25.38
N GLY A 154 -32.95 3.36 25.15
CA GLY A 154 -32.21 4.49 25.71
C GLY A 154 -32.72 5.76 25.03
N HIS A 155 -33.56 6.54 25.71
CA HIS A 155 -34.00 7.84 25.26
C HIS A 155 -32.82 8.80 25.41
N LEU A 156 -32.21 9.19 24.30
CA LEU A 156 -31.25 10.29 24.28
C LEU A 156 -31.99 11.54 24.78
N ARG A 157 -31.65 12.00 25.99
CA ARG A 157 -32.18 13.26 26.52
C ARG A 157 -31.44 14.40 25.83
N VAL A 158 -32.17 15.12 24.98
CA VAL A 158 -31.76 16.44 24.50
C VAL A 158 -31.86 17.39 25.70
N LEU A 159 -30.73 17.93 26.15
CA LEU A 159 -30.70 19.07 27.06
C LEU A 159 -31.07 20.31 26.24
N PRO A 160 -32.06 21.12 26.66
CA PRO A 160 -32.25 22.44 26.05
C PRO A 160 -31.06 23.34 26.40
N ASP A 161 -30.59 24.10 25.41
CA ASP A 161 -29.52 25.09 25.60
C ASP A 161 -29.91 26.13 26.66
N PRO A 162 -28.96 26.56 27.51
CA PRO A 162 -29.20 27.68 28.42
C PRO A 162 -29.30 28.96 27.60
N VAL A 163 -30.40 29.70 27.79
CA VAL A 163 -30.53 31.08 27.31
C VAL A 163 -29.86 32.01 28.32
N ASP A 164 -28.80 32.68 27.88
CA ASP A 164 -28.43 34.05 28.30
C ASP A 164 -27.73 34.75 27.13
#